data_AF-A0A8H3W7D4-F1
#
_entry.id   AF-A0A8H3W7D4-F1
#
_cell.length_a   1.000
_cell.length_b   1.000
_cell.length_c   1.000
_cell.angle_alpha   90.00
_cell.angle_beta   90.00
_cell.angle_gamma   90.00
#
_symmetry.space_group_name_H-M   'P 1'
#
loop_
_entity.id
_entity.type
_entity.pdbx_description
1 polymer ?
#
loop_
_entity_poly.entity_id
_entity_poly.type
_entity_poly.pdbx_seq_one_letter_code
_entity_poly.pdbx_strand_id
1 'polypeptide(L)'
;MAESYPTLSQCALVAGALKVLLFPAYKSTDFEVHRNWLAITNSLPLSKWYYEKTSEWTLDYPPFFAYFEWVMSQVAKLVDPAMLKVYNLEYDSWQTVYFQRWTVIISELVLVYALQRFIETATGGTRRAAQAAAISILLSPGLLIIDHIHFQYNGAMYGVLILSLVLARSKSGLLGSGLVFAALLCMKHIYLYLAPAYFVFLLRAYCLSPKSMFRIQFFNCIKLGGGIAAIFGAAFGPFAALNQIPQMMSRLFPFSRGLCHAYWAPNVWALYSFADRVLIYVAPRLNLPVKAEAINSVTRGLVGDTAFAVLPEISPRTCFALTLFFQVLPLIKLFFQAQTPLPWDSFIGAVTLCGYASFLFGWHVHEKAVLLVIIPFSLIALKDRRYLSAFRPLAVAGHVSLFPLLFTSAEFPIKTVYTIFWLILFLLTFDRLAPASRKARFFLLDRFSTLYIAVSIPLILYCSLLHQIVFGKRYEFLPLMFTSSYCAVGVVGSWLGFMVVYFTS
;
A
#
# COMPACT_ATOMS: atom_id res chain seq x y z
N MET A 1 -28.95 -26.87 9.57
CA MET A 1 -28.92 -26.08 8.32
C MET A 1 -27.48 -25.87 7.92
N ALA A 2 -27.08 -26.23 6.70
CA ALA A 2 -25.76 -25.85 6.19
C ALA A 2 -25.72 -24.32 6.13
N GLU A 3 -24.91 -23.67 6.97
CA GLU A 3 -24.74 -22.22 6.95
C GLU A 3 -24.25 -21.82 5.55
N SER A 4 -25.13 -21.17 4.79
CA SER A 4 -24.81 -20.62 3.48
C SER A 4 -24.04 -19.32 3.69
N TYR A 5 -22.73 -19.36 3.49
CA TYR A 5 -21.87 -18.18 3.54
C TYR A 5 -21.76 -17.53 2.16
N PRO A 6 -21.71 -16.19 2.06
CA PRO A 6 -21.60 -15.52 0.77
C PRO A 6 -20.28 -15.89 0.08
N THR A 7 -20.36 -16.25 -1.20
CA THR A 7 -19.18 -16.56 -2.00
C THR A 7 -18.42 -15.28 -2.37
N LEU A 8 -17.12 -15.40 -2.66
CA LEU A 8 -16.33 -14.26 -3.11
C LEU A 8 -16.93 -13.60 -4.36
N SER A 9 -17.41 -14.40 -5.30
CA SER A 9 -18.06 -13.92 -6.53
C SER A 9 -19.35 -13.15 -6.25
N GLN A 10 -20.19 -13.61 -5.32
CA GLN A 10 -21.39 -12.88 -4.90
C GLN A 10 -21.02 -11.52 -4.29
N CYS A 11 -20.03 -11.49 -3.40
CA CYS A 11 -19.52 -10.24 -2.83
C CYS A 11 -18.94 -9.31 -3.92
N ALA A 12 -18.22 -9.86 -4.91
CA ALA A 12 -17.64 -9.09 -6.00
C ALA A 12 -18.71 -8.44 -6.90
N LEU A 13 -19.80 -9.16 -7.19
CA LEU A 13 -20.93 -8.60 -7.96
C LEU A 13 -21.59 -7.45 -7.21
N VAL A 14 -21.88 -7.62 -5.92
CA VAL A 14 -22.50 -6.56 -5.10
C VAL A 14 -21.55 -5.36 -4.94
N ALA A 15 -20.25 -5.62 -4.73
CA ALA A 15 -19.24 -4.57 -4.67
C ALA A 15 -19.13 -3.80 -5.99
N GLY A 16 -19.16 -4.50 -7.13
CA GLY A 16 -19.18 -3.89 -8.46
C GLY A 16 -20.39 -2.97 -8.66
N ALA A 17 -21.59 -3.44 -8.28
CA ALA A 17 -22.80 -2.62 -8.35
C ALA A 17 -22.70 -1.36 -7.48
N LEU A 18 -22.17 -1.47 -6.25
CA LEU A 18 -21.92 -0.31 -5.39
C LEU A 18 -20.93 0.68 -6.05
N LYS A 19 -19.86 0.18 -6.66
CA LYS A 19 -18.84 1.01 -7.33
C LYS A 19 -19.40 1.76 -8.54
N VAL A 20 -20.34 1.17 -9.27
CA VAL A 20 -21.06 1.87 -10.36
C VAL A 20 -21.86 3.06 -9.85
N LEU A 21 -22.49 2.93 -8.67
CA LEU A 21 -23.22 4.06 -8.04
C LEU A 21 -22.28 5.21 -7.62
N LEU A 22 -20.98 4.95 -7.49
CA LEU A 22 -19.97 5.95 -7.13
C LEU A 22 -19.37 6.69 -8.35
N PHE A 23 -19.80 6.41 -9.58
CA PHE A 23 -19.27 7.09 -10.76
C PHE A 23 -19.38 8.62 -10.72
N PRO A 24 -20.46 9.22 -10.18
CA PRO A 24 -20.57 10.68 -10.03
C PRO A 24 -19.71 11.28 -8.91
N ALA A 25 -19.05 10.46 -8.09
CA ALA A 25 -18.28 10.93 -6.94
C ALA A 25 -17.04 11.74 -7.38
N TYR A 26 -16.47 12.45 -6.41
CA TYR A 26 -15.22 13.20 -6.51
C TYR A 26 -14.15 12.53 -7.39
N LYS A 27 -13.47 13.34 -8.20
CA LYS A 27 -12.32 12.97 -9.04
C LYS A 27 -11.09 13.68 -8.49
N SER A 28 -10.04 12.93 -8.15
CA SER A 28 -8.76 13.54 -7.76
C SER A 28 -7.92 13.93 -8.97
N THR A 29 -6.79 14.57 -8.73
CA THR A 29 -5.75 14.81 -9.75
C THR A 29 -5.30 13.51 -10.43
N ASP A 30 -5.35 12.37 -9.75
CA ASP A 30 -4.96 11.07 -10.33
C ASP A 30 -5.88 10.65 -11.50
N PHE A 31 -7.13 11.13 -11.55
CA PHE A 31 -8.02 10.91 -12.69
C PHE A 31 -7.44 11.54 -13.98
N GLU A 32 -6.98 12.78 -13.85
CA GLU A 32 -6.35 13.52 -14.94
C GLU A 32 -4.97 12.96 -15.30
N VAL A 33 -4.20 12.49 -14.32
CA VAL A 33 -2.92 11.79 -14.53
C VAL A 33 -3.12 10.57 -15.45
N HIS A 34 -4.08 9.70 -15.14
CA HIS A 34 -4.35 8.51 -15.94
C HIS A 34 -4.98 8.85 -17.30
N ARG A 35 -5.85 9.87 -17.38
CA ARG A 35 -6.32 10.46 -18.65
C ARG A 35 -5.13 10.87 -19.53
N ASN A 36 -4.12 11.51 -18.93
CA ASN A 36 -2.91 11.92 -19.63
C ASN A 36 -2.07 10.75 -20.12
N TRP A 37 -1.92 9.71 -19.31
CA TRP A 37 -1.14 8.54 -19.70
C TRP A 37 -1.80 7.77 -20.84
N LEU A 38 -3.13 7.68 -20.86
CA LEU A 38 -3.88 7.17 -22.03
C LEU A 38 -3.58 8.00 -23.29
N ALA A 39 -3.60 9.33 -23.19
CA ALA A 39 -3.31 10.22 -24.31
C ALA A 39 -1.87 10.09 -24.82
N ILE A 40 -0.89 10.08 -23.91
CA ILE A 40 0.54 9.91 -24.24
C ILE A 40 0.75 8.59 -24.97
N THR A 41 0.27 7.49 -24.40
CA THR A 41 0.55 6.15 -24.91
C THR A 41 -0.15 5.89 -26.24
N ASN A 42 -1.33 6.48 -26.47
CA ASN A 42 -2.05 6.34 -27.73
C ASN A 42 -1.49 7.22 -28.85
N SER A 43 -1.29 8.50 -28.56
CA SER A 43 -1.10 9.53 -29.59
C SER A 43 0.35 9.73 -29.99
N LEU A 44 1.31 9.20 -29.22
CA LEU A 44 2.73 9.41 -29.43
C LEU A 44 3.48 8.09 -29.68
N PRO A 45 4.55 8.11 -30.51
CA PRO A 45 5.42 6.96 -30.65
C PRO A 45 6.14 6.68 -29.32
N LEU A 46 6.58 5.43 -29.15
CA LEU A 46 7.29 4.96 -27.95
C LEU A 46 8.48 5.86 -27.57
N SER A 47 9.16 6.43 -28.57
CA SER A 47 10.29 7.35 -28.41
C SER A 47 9.93 8.70 -27.76
N LYS A 48 8.66 8.98 -27.48
CA LYS A 48 8.23 10.22 -26.82
C LYS A 48 7.56 10.00 -25.46
N TRP A 49 7.22 8.76 -25.09
CA TRP A 49 6.40 8.48 -23.90
C TRP A 49 6.95 9.09 -22.60
N TYR A 50 8.26 8.99 -22.37
CA TYR A 50 8.91 9.54 -21.15
C TYR A 50 9.49 10.96 -21.32
N TYR A 51 9.38 11.54 -22.52
CA TYR A 51 9.84 12.89 -22.85
C TYR A 51 8.72 13.92 -22.94
N GLU A 52 7.49 13.46 -23.19
CA GLU A 52 6.28 14.28 -23.16
C GLU A 52 6.16 15.01 -21.80
N LYS A 53 5.85 16.30 -21.85
CA LYS A 53 5.78 17.20 -20.69
C LYS A 53 4.84 18.40 -20.89
N THR A 54 3.89 18.32 -21.82
CA THR A 54 2.85 19.33 -22.02
C THR A 54 2.00 19.46 -20.77
N SER A 55 1.66 18.34 -20.14
CA SER A 55 1.08 18.32 -18.79
C SER A 55 2.19 18.22 -17.74
N GLU A 56 1.93 18.74 -16.54
CA GLU A 56 2.73 18.44 -15.36
C GLU A 56 2.63 16.94 -14.95
N TRP A 57 1.53 16.28 -15.33
CA TRP A 57 1.25 14.87 -15.06
C TRP A 57 1.94 13.95 -16.07
N THR A 58 3.26 13.85 -15.98
CA THR A 58 4.06 13.03 -16.88
C THR A 58 3.95 11.53 -16.60
N LEU A 59 4.37 10.71 -17.55
CA LEU A 59 4.39 9.26 -17.38
C LEU A 59 5.48 8.84 -16.38
N ASP A 60 5.05 8.50 -15.16
CA ASP A 60 5.94 8.27 -14.02
C ASP A 60 5.95 6.81 -13.53
N TYR A 61 5.27 5.91 -14.25
CA TYR A 61 5.26 4.47 -13.94
C TYR A 61 6.16 3.68 -14.91
N PRO A 62 6.67 2.51 -14.49
CA PRO A 62 7.54 1.71 -15.34
C PRO A 62 6.78 1.07 -16.53
N PRO A 63 7.52 0.56 -17.53
CA PRO A 63 6.98 0.26 -18.85
C PRO A 63 5.77 -0.66 -18.93
N PHE A 64 5.64 -1.68 -18.06
CA PHE A 64 4.49 -2.58 -18.16
C PHE A 64 3.18 -1.88 -17.82
N PHE A 65 3.20 -0.86 -16.95
CA PHE A 65 2.01 -0.06 -16.72
C PHE A 65 1.73 0.90 -17.87
N ALA A 66 2.77 1.44 -18.51
CA ALA A 66 2.60 2.22 -19.73
C ALA A 66 1.99 1.37 -20.87
N TYR A 67 2.39 0.11 -21.01
CA TYR A 67 1.75 -0.83 -21.94
C TYR A 67 0.32 -1.17 -21.53
N PHE A 68 0.02 -1.26 -20.24
CA PHE A 68 -1.35 -1.43 -19.75
C PHE A 68 -2.24 -0.23 -20.14
N GLU A 69 -1.76 1.00 -19.94
CA GLU A 69 -2.43 2.22 -20.42
C GLU A 69 -2.57 2.23 -21.95
N TRP A 70 -1.54 1.83 -22.68
CA TRP A 70 -1.60 1.73 -24.14
C TRP A 70 -2.69 0.77 -24.62
N VAL A 71 -2.82 -0.42 -24.02
CA VAL A 71 -3.88 -1.38 -24.35
C VAL A 71 -5.26 -0.78 -24.08
N MET A 72 -5.46 -0.15 -22.92
CA MET A 72 -6.73 0.50 -22.60
C MET A 72 -7.04 1.65 -23.57
N SER A 73 -6.02 2.41 -23.97
CA SER A 73 -6.19 3.53 -24.89
C SER A 73 -6.74 3.12 -26.27
N GLN A 74 -6.52 1.87 -26.70
CA GLN A 74 -7.10 1.35 -27.94
C GLN A 74 -8.63 1.30 -27.89
N VAL A 75 -9.19 0.97 -26.72
CA VAL A 75 -10.64 1.00 -26.47
C VAL A 75 -11.10 2.43 -26.22
N ALA A 76 -10.33 3.23 -25.48
CA ALA A 76 -10.63 4.63 -25.21
C ALA A 76 -10.91 5.44 -26.48
N LYS A 77 -10.15 5.16 -27.55
CA LYS A 77 -10.31 5.80 -28.87
C LYS A 77 -11.69 5.61 -29.46
N LEU A 78 -12.36 4.50 -29.14
CA LEU A 78 -13.72 4.20 -29.61
C LEU A 78 -14.80 4.86 -28.72
N VAL A 79 -14.48 5.12 -27.45
CA VAL A 79 -15.43 5.65 -26.47
C VAL A 79 -15.46 7.17 -26.47
N ASP A 80 -14.30 7.82 -26.42
CA ASP A 80 -14.17 9.27 -26.56
C ASP A 80 -12.77 9.64 -27.09
N PRO A 81 -12.63 9.90 -28.40
CA PRO A 81 -11.36 10.29 -29.00
C PRO A 81 -10.73 11.56 -28.40
N ALA A 82 -11.54 12.46 -27.81
CA ALA A 82 -11.02 13.71 -27.26
C ALA A 82 -10.21 13.49 -25.97
N MET A 83 -10.44 12.41 -25.23
CA MET A 83 -9.66 12.08 -24.03
C MET A 83 -8.19 11.73 -24.37
N LEU A 84 -7.91 11.35 -25.61
CA LEU A 84 -6.60 10.93 -26.08
C LEU A 84 -5.75 12.07 -26.68
N LYS A 85 -6.28 13.28 -26.72
CA LYS A 85 -5.55 14.47 -27.16
C LYS A 85 -4.62 14.94 -26.03
N VAL A 86 -3.32 14.88 -26.26
CA VAL A 86 -2.28 15.23 -25.26
C VAL A 86 -2.44 16.66 -24.71
N TYR A 87 -2.91 17.60 -25.53
CA TYR A 87 -3.12 19.00 -25.15
C TYR A 87 -4.48 19.27 -24.50
N ASN A 88 -5.38 18.28 -24.43
CA ASN A 88 -6.73 18.45 -23.88
C ASN A 88 -6.70 18.19 -22.36
N LEU A 89 -6.01 19.10 -21.66
CA LEU A 89 -5.81 19.03 -20.23
C LEU A 89 -7.13 19.21 -19.48
N GLU A 90 -7.25 18.56 -18.34
CA GLU A 90 -8.40 18.55 -17.44
C GLU A 90 -9.71 18.07 -18.10
N TYR A 91 -9.60 17.32 -19.19
CA TYR A 91 -10.76 16.83 -19.95
C TYR A 91 -11.48 15.68 -19.24
N ASP A 92 -12.78 15.86 -18.98
CA ASP A 92 -13.52 15.00 -18.07
C ASP A 92 -14.99 14.73 -18.48
N SER A 93 -15.24 14.61 -19.79
CA SER A 93 -16.56 14.22 -20.33
C SER A 93 -17.13 12.99 -19.62
N TRP A 94 -18.46 12.86 -19.57
CA TRP A 94 -19.10 11.70 -18.94
C TRP A 94 -18.67 10.37 -19.57
N GLN A 95 -18.41 10.36 -20.89
CA GLN A 95 -17.86 9.21 -21.60
C GLN A 95 -16.46 8.84 -21.07
N THR A 96 -15.60 9.83 -20.83
CA THR A 96 -14.28 9.64 -20.22
C THR A 96 -14.39 9.14 -18.79
N VAL A 97 -15.28 9.75 -17.99
CA VAL A 97 -15.53 9.32 -16.61
C VAL A 97 -16.00 7.87 -16.57
N TYR A 98 -17.01 7.50 -17.36
CA TYR A 98 -17.49 6.13 -17.42
C TYR A 98 -16.42 5.17 -17.89
N PHE A 99 -15.68 5.50 -18.95
CA PHE A 99 -14.60 4.67 -19.45
C PHE A 99 -13.58 4.35 -18.35
N GLN A 100 -13.03 5.40 -17.73
CA GLN A 100 -12.01 5.27 -16.70
C GLN A 100 -12.53 4.53 -15.45
N ARG A 101 -13.74 4.81 -14.98
CA ARG A 101 -14.28 4.12 -13.81
C ARG A 101 -14.54 2.63 -14.10
N TRP A 102 -14.98 2.30 -15.32
CA TRP A 102 -15.14 0.92 -15.75
C TRP A 102 -13.81 0.18 -15.87
N THR A 103 -12.76 0.80 -16.40
CA THR A 103 -11.45 0.14 -16.51
C THR A 103 -10.87 -0.21 -15.15
N VAL A 104 -11.09 0.61 -14.12
CA VAL A 104 -10.71 0.27 -12.73
C VAL A 104 -11.50 -0.94 -12.22
N ILE A 105 -12.82 -0.99 -12.38
CA ILE A 105 -13.65 -2.14 -11.97
C ILE A 105 -13.25 -3.43 -12.72
N ILE A 106 -13.05 -3.36 -14.03
CA ILE A 106 -12.71 -4.52 -14.87
C ILE A 106 -11.31 -5.04 -14.52
N SER A 107 -10.33 -4.16 -14.38
CA SER A 107 -8.96 -4.57 -14.02
C SER A 107 -8.87 -5.15 -12.61
N GLU A 108 -9.75 -4.74 -11.68
CA GLU A 108 -9.87 -5.32 -10.34
C GLU A 108 -10.30 -6.80 -10.37
N LEU A 109 -10.82 -7.34 -11.47
CA LEU A 109 -11.09 -8.77 -11.59
C LEU A 109 -9.82 -9.63 -11.38
N VAL A 110 -8.63 -9.06 -11.62
CA VAL A 110 -7.34 -9.69 -11.27
C VAL A 110 -7.24 -9.93 -9.76
N LEU A 111 -7.72 -8.98 -8.93
CA LEU A 111 -7.80 -9.14 -7.47
C LEU A 111 -8.76 -10.26 -7.09
N VAL A 112 -9.96 -10.27 -7.68
CA VAL A 112 -10.97 -11.30 -7.42
C VAL A 112 -10.41 -12.69 -7.73
N TYR A 113 -9.74 -12.85 -8.88
CA TYR A 113 -9.06 -14.09 -9.25
C TYR A 113 -7.98 -14.48 -8.22
N ALA A 114 -7.09 -13.57 -7.86
CA ALA A 114 -6.02 -13.85 -6.90
C ALA A 114 -6.54 -14.26 -5.51
N LEU A 115 -7.60 -13.59 -5.04
CA LEU A 115 -8.28 -13.90 -3.79
C LEU A 115 -9.01 -15.24 -3.84
N GLN A 116 -9.62 -15.58 -4.98
CA GLN A 116 -10.22 -16.90 -5.18
C GLN A 116 -9.15 -18.00 -5.09
N ARG A 117 -8.00 -17.81 -5.73
CA ARG A 117 -6.85 -18.73 -5.63
C ARG A 117 -6.30 -18.83 -4.20
N PHE A 118 -6.30 -17.74 -3.44
CA PHE A 118 -5.95 -17.74 -2.01
C PHE A 118 -6.89 -18.60 -1.17
N ILE A 119 -8.21 -18.52 -1.41
CA ILE A 119 -9.22 -19.36 -0.73
C ILE A 119 -9.05 -20.83 -1.12
N GLU A 120 -8.90 -21.11 -2.41
CA GLU A 120 -8.82 -22.48 -2.94
C GLU A 120 -7.59 -23.25 -2.46
N THR A 121 -6.48 -22.54 -2.26
CA THR A 121 -5.22 -23.13 -1.79
C THR A 121 -5.12 -23.20 -0.27
N ALA A 122 -6.11 -22.69 0.48
CA ALA A 122 -6.17 -22.84 1.93
C ALA A 122 -6.64 -24.25 2.31
N THR A 123 -6.02 -24.84 3.33
CA THR A 123 -6.25 -26.25 3.72
C THR A 123 -7.28 -26.38 4.84
N GLY A 124 -8.15 -27.40 4.73
CA GLY A 124 -9.05 -27.85 5.81
C GLY A 124 -9.80 -26.71 6.51
N GLY A 125 -9.70 -26.66 7.85
CA GLY A 125 -10.39 -25.70 8.71
C GLY A 125 -9.98 -24.22 8.54
N THR A 126 -8.90 -23.92 7.82
CA THR A 126 -8.45 -22.53 7.58
C THR A 126 -9.16 -21.87 6.40
N ARG A 127 -9.88 -22.63 5.56
CA ARG A 127 -10.57 -22.11 4.38
C ARG A 127 -11.58 -21.02 4.73
N ARG A 128 -12.32 -21.16 5.84
CA ARG A 128 -13.27 -20.13 6.31
C ARG A 128 -12.56 -18.83 6.68
N ALA A 129 -11.43 -18.92 7.38
CA ALA A 129 -10.60 -17.76 7.70
C ALA A 129 -10.05 -17.10 6.42
N ALA A 130 -9.56 -17.89 5.47
CA ALA A 130 -9.09 -17.37 4.18
C ALA A 130 -10.22 -16.66 3.39
N GLN A 131 -11.43 -17.21 3.40
CA GLN A 131 -12.60 -16.58 2.77
C GLN A 131 -12.96 -15.25 3.44
N ALA A 132 -12.97 -15.19 4.77
CA ALA A 132 -13.23 -13.95 5.50
C ALA A 132 -12.16 -12.87 5.21
N ALA A 133 -10.87 -13.24 5.21
CA ALA A 133 -9.78 -12.33 4.87
C ALA A 133 -9.82 -11.88 3.39
N ALA A 134 -10.21 -12.77 2.47
CA ALA A 134 -10.38 -12.41 1.07
C ALA A 134 -11.51 -11.42 0.87
N ILE A 135 -12.67 -11.67 1.47
CA ILE A 135 -13.81 -10.77 1.39
C ILE A 135 -13.49 -9.42 2.08
N SER A 136 -12.72 -9.42 3.17
CA SER A 136 -12.29 -8.17 3.81
C SER A 136 -11.39 -7.34 2.90
N ILE A 137 -10.45 -7.96 2.18
CA ILE A 137 -9.58 -7.27 1.22
C ILE A 137 -10.40 -6.70 0.07
N LEU A 138 -11.27 -7.52 -0.54
CA LEU A 138 -12.12 -7.09 -1.67
C LEU A 138 -13.01 -5.90 -1.31
N LEU A 139 -13.57 -5.91 -0.09
CA LEU A 139 -14.44 -4.86 0.42
C LEU A 139 -13.67 -3.77 1.17
N SER A 140 -12.33 -3.75 1.14
CA SER A 140 -11.51 -2.82 1.92
C SER A 140 -11.88 -1.36 1.60
N PRO A 141 -12.12 -0.53 2.63
CA PRO A 141 -12.34 0.91 2.45
C PRO A 141 -11.15 1.58 1.78
N GLY A 142 -9.93 1.06 1.98
CA GLY A 142 -8.73 1.62 1.34
C GLY A 142 -8.77 1.49 -0.17
N LEU A 143 -9.18 0.32 -0.70
CA LEU A 143 -9.36 0.14 -2.15
C LEU A 143 -10.56 0.93 -2.66
N LEU A 144 -11.67 0.98 -1.93
CA LEU A 144 -12.84 1.79 -2.32
C LEU A 144 -12.46 3.27 -2.47
N ILE A 145 -11.80 3.83 -1.45
CA ILE A 145 -11.40 5.24 -1.40
C ILE A 145 -10.35 5.55 -2.47
N ILE A 146 -9.29 4.74 -2.56
CA ILE A 146 -8.13 5.07 -3.40
C ILE A 146 -8.41 4.76 -4.87
N ASP A 147 -9.05 3.64 -5.19
CA ASP A 147 -9.24 3.23 -6.58
C ASP A 147 -10.55 3.76 -7.15
N HIS A 148 -11.65 3.61 -6.42
CA HIS A 148 -13.00 3.83 -6.98
C HIS A 148 -13.54 5.24 -6.75
N ILE A 149 -12.95 6.01 -5.84
CA ILE A 149 -13.27 7.43 -5.62
C ILE A 149 -12.09 8.30 -6.08
N HIS A 150 -10.91 8.18 -5.45
CA HIS A 150 -9.72 8.98 -5.77
C HIS A 150 -9.14 8.69 -7.16
N PHE A 151 -9.38 7.51 -7.72
CA PHE A 151 -8.95 7.04 -9.05
C PHE A 151 -7.51 6.52 -9.14
N GLN A 152 -7.34 5.22 -8.93
CA GLN A 152 -6.07 4.49 -9.11
C GLN A 152 -6.34 3.03 -9.50
N TYR A 153 -5.32 2.33 -10.02
CA TYR A 153 -5.39 0.92 -10.39
C TYR A 153 -4.74 -0.03 -9.37
N ASN A 154 -4.82 0.27 -8.06
CA ASN A 154 -4.10 -0.53 -7.07
C ASN A 154 -4.69 -1.93 -6.90
N GLY A 155 -6.01 -2.11 -7.00
CA GLY A 155 -6.69 -3.38 -6.87
C GLY A 155 -6.15 -4.40 -7.86
N ALA A 156 -6.00 -4.02 -9.12
CA ALA A 156 -5.37 -4.85 -10.15
C ALA A 156 -3.94 -5.27 -9.75
N MET A 157 -3.10 -4.31 -9.36
CA MET A 157 -1.70 -4.56 -8.98
C MET A 157 -1.56 -5.36 -7.67
N TYR A 158 -2.43 -5.12 -6.68
CA TYR A 158 -2.51 -5.93 -5.47
C TYR A 158 -3.03 -7.33 -5.77
N GLY A 159 -3.87 -7.50 -6.79
CA GLY A 159 -4.24 -8.81 -7.32
C GLY A 159 -3.00 -9.56 -7.85
N VAL A 160 -2.16 -8.90 -8.63
CA VAL A 160 -0.88 -9.47 -9.10
C VAL A 160 0.04 -9.81 -7.91
N LEU A 161 0.13 -8.93 -6.90
CA LEU A 161 0.90 -9.19 -5.66
C LEU A 161 0.37 -10.42 -4.90
N ILE A 162 -0.93 -10.48 -4.67
CA ILE A 162 -1.53 -11.61 -3.93
C ILE A 162 -1.34 -12.89 -4.73
N LEU A 163 -1.48 -12.85 -6.06
CA LEU A 163 -1.24 -14.01 -6.90
C LEU A 163 0.22 -14.50 -6.78
N SER A 164 1.22 -13.60 -6.82
CA SER A 164 2.62 -13.99 -6.62
C SER A 164 2.89 -14.55 -5.23
N LEU A 165 2.23 -14.02 -4.19
CA LEU A 165 2.31 -14.57 -2.82
C LEU A 165 1.63 -15.94 -2.71
N VAL A 166 0.48 -16.15 -3.35
CA VAL A 166 -0.26 -17.43 -3.33
C VAL A 166 0.50 -18.52 -4.07
N LEU A 167 1.13 -18.20 -5.21
CA LEU A 167 1.98 -19.14 -5.96
C LEU A 167 3.14 -19.67 -5.10
N ALA A 168 3.63 -18.89 -4.15
CA ALA A 168 4.68 -19.32 -3.23
C ALA A 168 4.25 -20.42 -2.22
N ARG A 169 2.95 -20.77 -2.14
CA ARG A 169 2.46 -21.85 -1.26
C ARG A 169 2.93 -23.24 -1.68
N SER A 170 3.22 -23.45 -2.96
CA SER A 170 3.62 -24.75 -3.49
C SER A 170 5.03 -24.69 -4.09
N LYS A 171 5.76 -25.80 -4.03
CA LYS A 171 7.11 -25.89 -4.61
C LYS A 171 7.12 -25.64 -6.12
N SER A 172 6.10 -26.11 -6.84
CA SER A 172 5.98 -25.89 -8.30
C SER A 172 5.65 -24.44 -8.64
N GLY A 173 5.02 -23.69 -7.73
CA GLY A 173 4.66 -22.29 -7.93
C GLY A 173 5.78 -21.29 -7.60
N LEU A 174 6.91 -21.70 -7.02
CA LEU A 174 7.99 -20.79 -6.61
C LEU A 174 8.57 -19.97 -7.76
N LEU A 175 8.82 -20.59 -8.92
CA LEU A 175 9.28 -19.87 -10.11
C LEU A 175 8.23 -18.83 -10.54
N GLY A 176 6.97 -19.26 -10.64
CA GLY A 176 5.85 -18.37 -10.98
C GLY A 176 5.69 -17.21 -9.99
N SER A 177 5.89 -17.44 -8.70
CA SER A 177 5.89 -16.40 -7.67
C SER A 177 6.92 -15.31 -7.98
N GLY A 178 8.17 -15.69 -8.29
CA GLY A 178 9.23 -14.74 -8.64
C GLY A 178 8.94 -13.97 -9.94
N LEU A 179 8.48 -14.66 -10.97
CA LEU A 179 8.20 -14.07 -12.28
C LEU A 179 7.00 -13.10 -12.24
N VAL A 180 5.90 -13.48 -11.59
CA VAL A 180 4.73 -12.61 -11.43
C VAL A 180 5.09 -11.36 -10.61
N PHE A 181 5.91 -11.51 -9.56
CA PHE A 181 6.38 -10.36 -8.79
C PHE A 181 7.35 -9.47 -9.59
N ALA A 182 8.22 -10.05 -10.43
CA ALA A 182 9.08 -9.26 -11.33
C ALA A 182 8.27 -8.44 -12.34
N ALA A 183 7.18 -9.01 -12.88
CA ALA A 183 6.26 -8.28 -13.74
C ALA A 183 5.57 -7.13 -12.97
N LEU A 184 5.16 -7.37 -11.72
CA LEU A 184 4.58 -6.34 -10.85
C LEU A 184 5.56 -5.17 -10.59
N LEU A 185 6.85 -5.45 -10.37
CA LEU A 185 7.87 -4.41 -10.25
C LEU A 185 7.97 -3.54 -11.51
N CYS A 186 7.79 -4.15 -12.69
CA CYS A 186 7.74 -3.45 -13.96
C CYS A 186 6.41 -2.70 -14.19
N MET A 187 5.39 -2.91 -13.36
CA MET A 187 4.14 -2.14 -13.36
C MET A 187 4.19 -0.96 -12.38
N LYS A 188 4.79 -1.12 -11.20
CA LYS A 188 4.92 -0.02 -10.24
C LYS A 188 6.14 -0.25 -9.35
N HIS A 189 7.08 0.70 -9.40
CA HIS A 189 8.35 0.57 -8.70
C HIS A 189 8.21 0.59 -7.16
N ILE A 190 7.07 1.03 -6.62
CA ILE A 190 6.81 1.02 -5.17
C ILE A 190 6.89 -0.40 -4.55
N TYR A 191 6.65 -1.44 -5.35
CA TYR A 191 6.78 -2.83 -4.89
C TYR A 191 8.24 -3.25 -4.63
N LEU A 192 9.22 -2.42 -5.02
CA LEU A 192 10.64 -2.63 -4.69
C LEU A 192 10.85 -2.75 -3.18
N TYR A 193 10.00 -2.11 -2.37
CA TYR A 193 10.02 -2.24 -0.91
C TYR A 193 9.82 -3.67 -0.42
N LEU A 194 9.15 -4.53 -1.19
CA LEU A 194 8.90 -5.93 -0.85
C LEU A 194 9.96 -6.87 -1.45
N ALA A 195 10.74 -6.41 -2.43
CA ALA A 195 11.67 -7.22 -3.18
C ALA A 195 12.74 -7.93 -2.34
N PRO A 196 13.31 -7.34 -1.26
CA PRO A 196 14.26 -8.04 -0.40
C PRO A 196 13.71 -9.35 0.19
N ALA A 197 12.43 -9.37 0.59
CA ALA A 197 11.78 -10.58 1.10
C ALA A 197 11.62 -11.65 0.02
N TYR A 198 11.23 -11.27 -1.20
CA TYR A 198 11.16 -12.19 -2.34
C TYR A 198 12.53 -12.76 -2.69
N PHE A 199 13.56 -11.91 -2.75
CA PHE A 199 14.93 -12.34 -3.06
C PHE A 199 15.43 -13.38 -2.05
N VAL A 200 15.37 -13.07 -0.75
CA VAL A 200 15.84 -13.97 0.31
C VAL A 200 15.01 -15.26 0.34
N PHE A 201 13.69 -15.17 0.19
CA PHE A 201 12.82 -16.33 0.16
C PHE A 201 13.12 -17.26 -1.01
N LEU A 202 13.15 -16.74 -2.25
CA LEU A 202 13.38 -17.55 -3.45
C LEU A 202 14.81 -18.08 -3.50
N LEU A 203 15.79 -17.29 -3.04
CA LEU A 203 17.15 -17.78 -2.86
C LEU A 203 17.15 -19.02 -1.95
N ARG A 204 16.55 -18.92 -0.77
CA ARG A 204 16.54 -20.01 0.22
C ARG A 204 15.67 -21.21 -0.17
N ALA A 205 14.51 -20.98 -0.77
CA ALA A 205 13.48 -21.98 -1.02
C ALA A 205 13.55 -22.61 -2.42
N TYR A 206 14.09 -21.92 -3.42
CA TYR A 206 14.13 -22.36 -4.82
C TYR A 206 15.55 -22.56 -5.35
N CYS A 207 16.47 -21.65 -5.04
CA CYS A 207 17.85 -21.67 -5.57
C CYS A 207 18.82 -22.51 -4.74
N LEU A 208 18.53 -22.74 -3.45
CA LEU A 208 19.37 -23.53 -2.55
C LEU A 208 18.73 -24.88 -2.19
N SER A 209 19.56 -25.88 -1.91
CA SER A 209 19.08 -27.20 -1.51
C SER A 209 18.34 -27.14 -0.16
N PRO A 210 17.21 -27.86 -0.01
CA PRO A 210 16.57 -28.03 1.28
C PRO A 210 17.52 -28.66 2.33
N LYS A 211 18.43 -29.55 1.89
CA LYS A 211 19.34 -30.28 2.79
C LYS A 211 20.57 -29.47 3.24
N SER A 212 21.01 -28.50 2.44
CA SER A 212 22.20 -27.70 2.75
C SER A 212 22.15 -26.36 2.01
N MET A 213 22.35 -25.27 2.75
CA MET A 213 22.41 -23.92 2.20
C MET A 213 23.63 -23.67 1.30
N PHE A 214 24.67 -24.49 1.41
CA PHE A 214 25.87 -24.38 0.57
C PHE A 214 25.72 -25.08 -0.78
N ARG A 215 24.67 -25.88 -0.96
CA ARG A 215 24.43 -26.60 -2.22
C ARG A 215 23.47 -25.81 -3.11
N ILE A 216 24.02 -25.14 -4.12
CA ILE A 216 23.29 -24.34 -5.10
C ILE A 216 22.61 -25.25 -6.13
N GLN A 217 21.34 -24.99 -6.43
CA GLN A 217 20.57 -25.59 -7.50
C GLN A 217 20.72 -24.76 -8.78
N PHE A 218 21.85 -24.93 -9.47
CA PHE A 218 22.27 -24.07 -10.59
C PHE A 218 21.20 -23.89 -11.69
N PHE A 219 20.52 -24.97 -12.09
CA PHE A 219 19.43 -24.89 -13.08
C PHE A 219 18.23 -24.06 -12.61
N ASN A 220 17.92 -24.07 -11.30
CA ASN A 220 16.87 -23.22 -10.76
C ASN A 220 17.29 -21.76 -10.75
N CYS A 221 18.57 -21.47 -10.44
CA CYS A 221 19.13 -20.13 -10.55
C CYS A 221 19.04 -19.61 -11.99
N ILE A 222 19.39 -20.42 -12.99
CA ILE A 222 19.27 -20.05 -14.41
C ILE A 222 17.80 -19.80 -14.79
N LYS A 223 16.87 -20.68 -14.40
CA LYS A 223 15.44 -20.51 -14.69
C LYS A 223 14.89 -19.22 -14.10
N LEU A 224 15.20 -18.94 -12.84
CA LEU A 224 14.73 -17.74 -12.15
C LEU A 224 15.40 -16.48 -12.72
N GLY A 225 16.73 -16.48 -12.80
CA GLY A 225 17.50 -15.34 -13.31
C GLY A 225 17.18 -15.02 -14.77
N GLY A 226 17.12 -16.05 -15.63
CA GLY A 226 16.74 -15.91 -17.04
C GLY A 226 15.30 -15.45 -17.22
N GLY A 227 14.35 -15.94 -16.41
CA GLY A 227 12.97 -15.49 -16.47
C GLY A 227 12.81 -14.03 -15.98
N ILE A 228 13.50 -13.63 -14.92
CA ILE A 228 13.53 -12.23 -14.48
C ILE A 228 14.15 -11.34 -15.56
N ALA A 229 15.29 -11.74 -16.13
CA ALA A 229 15.95 -10.99 -17.20
C ALA A 229 15.05 -10.87 -18.44
N ALA A 230 14.29 -11.91 -18.80
CA ALA A 230 13.32 -11.85 -19.89
C ALA A 230 12.20 -10.84 -19.62
N ILE A 231 11.67 -10.79 -18.40
CA ILE A 231 10.62 -9.84 -18.00
C ILE A 231 11.14 -8.39 -18.04
N PHE A 232 12.30 -8.14 -17.43
CA PHE A 232 12.91 -6.81 -17.46
C PHE A 232 13.34 -6.42 -18.88
N GLY A 233 13.82 -7.37 -19.68
CA GLY A 233 14.12 -7.17 -21.10
C GLY A 233 12.88 -6.80 -21.91
N ALA A 234 11.74 -7.46 -21.67
CA ALA A 234 10.48 -7.11 -22.32
C ALA A 234 9.95 -5.73 -21.88
N ALA A 235 10.11 -5.37 -20.60
CA ALA A 235 9.69 -4.08 -20.08
C ALA A 235 10.58 -2.93 -20.60
N PHE A 236 11.88 -3.03 -20.32
CA PHE A 236 12.84 -1.93 -20.49
C PHE A 236 13.64 -2.00 -21.80
N GLY A 237 13.71 -3.15 -22.46
CA GLY A 237 14.50 -3.36 -23.69
C GLY A 237 14.17 -2.39 -24.83
N PRO A 238 12.89 -2.15 -25.17
CA PRO A 238 12.52 -1.17 -26.19
C PRO A 238 13.01 0.24 -25.86
N PHE A 239 12.92 0.66 -24.59
CA PHE A 239 13.37 1.96 -24.13
C PHE A 239 14.90 2.06 -24.04
N ALA A 240 15.59 0.95 -23.77
CA ALA A 240 17.05 0.87 -23.84
C ALA A 240 17.56 1.05 -25.26
N ALA A 241 16.94 0.38 -26.25
CA ALA A 241 17.28 0.54 -27.66
C ALA A 241 17.06 1.99 -28.16
N LEU A 242 16.11 2.71 -27.55
CA LEU A 242 15.81 4.11 -27.83
C LEU A 242 16.60 5.11 -26.97
N ASN A 243 17.59 4.65 -26.18
CA ASN A 243 18.40 5.48 -25.27
C ASN A 243 17.59 6.30 -24.24
N GLN A 244 16.44 5.80 -23.80
CA GLN A 244 15.54 6.53 -22.88
C GLN A 244 15.72 6.17 -21.40
N ILE A 245 16.56 5.19 -21.08
CA ILE A 245 16.72 4.71 -19.70
C ILE A 245 17.06 5.85 -18.72
N PRO A 246 18.02 6.77 -18.99
CA PRO A 246 18.32 7.85 -18.05
C PRO A 246 17.11 8.77 -17.81
N GLN A 247 16.41 9.14 -18.88
CA GLN A 247 15.21 9.98 -18.80
C GLN A 247 14.10 9.30 -17.99
N MET A 248 13.81 8.04 -18.29
CA MET A 248 12.80 7.26 -17.57
C MET A 248 13.16 7.11 -16.09
N MET A 249 14.42 6.82 -15.74
CA MET A 249 14.85 6.71 -14.35
C MET A 249 14.67 8.01 -13.57
N SER A 250 14.87 9.18 -14.21
CA SER A 250 14.61 10.48 -13.59
C SER A 250 13.11 10.73 -13.30
N ARG A 251 12.21 10.15 -14.11
CA ARG A 251 10.75 10.18 -13.91
C ARG A 251 10.31 9.23 -12.81
N LEU A 252 10.81 8.00 -12.83
CA LEU A 252 10.45 6.96 -11.85
C LEU A 252 10.92 7.30 -10.43
N PHE A 253 12.07 7.98 -10.31
CA PHE A 253 12.68 8.32 -9.02
C PHE A 253 12.94 9.84 -8.93
N PRO A 254 11.90 10.66 -8.70
CA PRO A 254 12.06 12.10 -8.56
C PRO A 254 12.63 12.44 -7.17
N PHE A 255 13.92 12.78 -7.10
CA PHE A 255 14.62 13.04 -5.83
C PHE A 255 14.33 14.39 -5.17
N SER A 256 13.59 15.29 -5.82
CA SER A 256 13.35 16.67 -5.37
C SER A 256 12.20 16.84 -4.38
N ARG A 257 12.01 15.89 -3.45
CA ARG A 257 10.85 15.91 -2.53
C ARG A 257 11.26 15.80 -1.07
N GLY A 258 10.59 16.55 -0.19
CA GLY A 258 10.83 16.58 1.26
C GLY A 258 10.35 15.34 2.01
N LEU A 259 10.73 15.22 3.29
CA LEU A 259 10.48 14.03 4.13
C LEU A 259 8.99 13.76 4.36
N CYS A 260 8.23 14.79 4.76
CA CYS A 260 6.80 14.73 5.00
C CYS A 260 6.05 15.56 3.94
N HIS A 261 4.88 15.07 3.51
CA HIS A 261 3.93 15.86 2.74
C HIS A 261 3.19 16.88 3.62
N ALA A 262 2.37 17.73 2.99
CA ALA A 262 1.42 18.61 3.65
C ALA A 262 0.50 17.85 4.64
N TYR A 263 0.06 16.65 4.27
CA TYR A 263 -0.56 15.68 5.17
C TYR A 263 0.48 14.63 5.55
N TRP A 264 0.72 14.45 6.86
CA TRP A 264 1.75 13.50 7.30
C TRP A 264 1.21 12.08 7.20
N ALA A 265 1.84 11.25 6.38
CA ALA A 265 1.60 9.81 6.41
C ALA A 265 1.83 9.28 7.83
N PRO A 266 1.03 8.32 8.33
CA PRO A 266 1.08 7.86 9.71
C PRO A 266 2.29 6.95 9.98
N ASN A 267 3.50 7.52 9.91
CA ASN A 267 4.78 6.86 10.09
C ASN A 267 5.59 7.47 11.26
N VAL A 268 6.83 7.03 11.46
CA VAL A 268 7.67 7.54 12.56
C VAL A 268 7.96 9.03 12.40
N TRP A 269 8.04 9.53 11.17
CA TRP A 269 8.29 10.95 10.89
C TRP A 269 7.12 11.85 11.26
N ALA A 270 5.87 11.36 11.23
CA ALA A 270 4.72 12.09 11.77
C ALA A 270 4.80 12.26 13.30
N LEU A 271 5.30 11.24 14.01
CA LEU A 271 5.55 11.34 15.46
C LEU A 271 6.72 12.28 15.76
N TYR A 272 7.77 12.21 14.96
CA TYR A 272 8.92 13.10 15.05
C TYR A 272 8.53 14.56 14.83
N SER A 273 7.73 14.83 13.78
CA SER A 273 7.20 16.15 13.47
C SER A 273 6.29 16.67 14.59
N PHE A 274 5.42 15.83 15.14
CA PHE A 274 4.59 16.19 16.29
C PHE A 274 5.43 16.52 17.54
N ALA A 275 6.45 15.71 17.83
CA ALA A 275 7.36 15.95 18.94
C ALA A 275 8.10 17.29 18.79
N ASP A 276 8.59 17.63 17.59
CA ASP A 276 9.18 18.94 17.30
C ASP A 276 8.22 20.08 17.64
N ARG A 277 6.95 19.96 17.24
CA ARG A 277 5.90 20.96 17.54
C ARG A 277 5.67 21.13 19.04
N VAL A 278 5.57 20.04 19.79
CA VAL A 278 5.42 20.09 21.25
C VAL A 278 6.66 20.72 21.90
N LEU A 279 7.86 20.37 21.42
CA LEU A 279 9.10 20.91 21.93
C LEU A 279 9.24 22.42 21.70
N ILE A 280 8.71 22.99 20.61
CA ILE A 280 8.68 24.46 20.41
C ILE A 280 7.98 25.17 21.59
N TYR A 281 6.86 24.63 22.08
CA TYR A 281 6.12 25.22 23.20
C TYR A 281 6.83 25.05 24.55
N VAL A 282 7.63 23.99 24.69
CA VAL A 282 8.34 23.67 25.95
C VAL A 282 9.76 24.26 25.96
N ALA A 283 10.33 24.58 24.80
CA ALA A 283 11.69 25.08 24.63
C ALA A 283 12.04 26.29 25.53
N PRO A 284 11.15 27.29 25.74
CA PRO A 284 11.43 28.40 26.65
C PRO A 284 11.61 27.98 28.11
N ARG A 285 11.01 26.86 28.52
CA ARG A 285 11.13 26.32 29.89
C ARG A 285 12.37 25.45 30.08
N LEU A 286 12.93 24.92 28.98
CA LEU A 286 14.07 24.00 28.98
C LEU A 286 15.35 24.62 28.41
N ASN A 287 15.35 25.91 28.09
CA ASN A 287 16.46 26.63 27.44
C ASN A 287 16.99 25.92 26.17
N LEU A 288 16.07 25.33 25.38
CA LEU A 288 16.44 24.67 24.12
C LEU A 288 16.57 25.70 22.98
N PRO A 289 17.59 25.59 22.11
CA PRO A 289 17.71 26.45 20.94
C PRO A 289 16.58 26.17 19.93
N VAL A 290 15.93 27.22 19.44
CA VAL A 290 14.83 27.13 18.45
C VAL A 290 15.22 27.88 17.18
N LYS A 291 15.19 27.20 16.04
CA LYS A 291 15.41 27.83 14.73
C LYS A 291 14.14 28.57 14.29
N ALA A 292 14.15 29.90 14.33
CA ALA A 292 13.00 30.73 14.00
C ALA A 292 12.45 30.48 12.58
N GLU A 293 13.32 30.18 11.61
CA GLU A 293 12.97 29.94 10.21
C GLU A 293 12.15 28.66 9.99
N ALA A 294 12.32 27.65 10.87
CA ALA A 294 11.67 26.35 10.78
C ALA A 294 10.32 26.26 11.53
N ILE A 295 9.97 27.31 12.29
CA ILE A 295 8.72 27.36 13.09
C ILE A 295 7.49 27.21 12.19
N ASN A 296 7.51 27.63 10.93
CA ASN A 296 6.36 27.50 10.02
C ASN A 296 6.57 26.46 8.92
N SER A 297 7.71 25.75 8.85
CA SER A 297 8.02 24.86 7.72
C SER A 297 6.99 23.73 7.57
N VAL A 298 6.65 23.05 8.67
CA VAL A 298 5.80 21.84 8.64
C VAL A 298 4.29 22.15 8.68
N THR A 299 3.90 23.41 8.88
CA THR A 299 2.49 23.86 9.02
C THR A 299 1.97 24.65 7.82
N ARG A 300 2.79 24.88 6.79
CA ARG A 300 2.40 25.66 5.59
C ARG A 300 1.41 24.93 4.66
N GLY A 301 1.22 23.62 4.83
CA GLY A 301 0.39 22.82 3.92
C GLY A 301 0.96 22.73 2.49
N LEU A 302 2.22 23.12 2.29
CA LEU A 302 2.92 23.07 1.01
C LEU A 302 3.86 21.87 0.96
N VAL A 303 4.00 21.27 -0.22
CA VAL A 303 5.00 20.22 -0.48
C VAL A 303 6.36 20.90 -0.65
N GLY A 304 7.29 20.66 0.26
CA GLY A 304 8.63 21.25 0.25
C GLY A 304 9.56 20.61 1.27
N ASP A 305 10.78 21.12 1.40
CA ASP A 305 11.75 20.63 2.37
C ASP A 305 11.25 20.89 3.80
N THR A 306 11.06 19.80 4.54
CA THR A 306 10.71 19.84 5.97
C THR A 306 11.93 20.28 6.76
N ALA A 307 11.80 21.36 7.52
CA ALA A 307 12.78 21.80 8.49
C ALA A 307 12.21 21.70 9.91
N PHE A 308 13.03 21.21 10.84
CA PHE A 308 12.68 21.04 12.24
C PHE A 308 13.22 22.20 13.09
N ALA A 309 12.39 22.69 13.99
CA ALA A 309 12.70 23.88 14.77
C ALA A 309 13.60 23.59 15.98
N VAL A 310 13.42 22.42 16.59
CA VAL A 310 14.16 21.95 17.77
C VAL A 310 14.91 20.66 17.47
N LEU A 311 14.24 19.72 16.79
CA LEU A 311 14.82 18.42 16.49
C LEU A 311 15.83 18.48 15.31
N PRO A 312 16.79 17.54 15.24
CA PRO A 312 17.71 17.43 14.10
C PRO A 312 17.01 17.19 12.75
N GLU A 313 17.62 17.69 11.69
CA GLU A 313 17.19 17.35 10.32
C GLU A 313 17.46 15.89 10.01
N ILE A 314 16.50 15.24 9.35
CA ILE A 314 16.63 13.86 8.91
C ILE A 314 16.99 13.87 7.43
N SER A 315 18.05 13.15 7.07
CA SER A 315 18.49 13.04 5.67
C SER A 315 17.86 11.83 4.96
N PRO A 316 17.77 11.82 3.62
CA PRO A 316 17.38 10.63 2.86
C PRO A 316 18.28 9.41 3.15
N ARG A 317 19.58 9.65 3.40
CA ARG A 317 20.55 8.59 3.75
C ARG A 317 20.21 7.94 5.09
N THR A 318 19.81 8.74 6.09
CA THR A 318 19.37 8.25 7.40
C THR A 318 18.14 7.35 7.25
N CYS A 319 17.15 7.81 6.47
CA CYS A 319 15.93 7.04 6.19
C CYS A 319 16.23 5.71 5.49
N PHE A 320 17.11 5.74 4.48
CA PHE A 320 17.55 4.54 3.78
C PHE A 320 18.24 3.54 4.72
N ALA A 321 19.18 4.01 5.56
CA ALA A 321 19.88 3.16 6.51
C ALA A 321 18.93 2.52 7.54
N LEU A 322 18.00 3.29 8.10
CA LEU A 322 17.00 2.79 9.05
C LEU A 322 16.05 1.78 8.40
N THR A 323 15.56 2.10 7.20
CA THR A 323 14.70 1.18 6.43
C THR A 323 15.42 -0.14 6.18
N LEU A 324 16.65 -0.08 5.67
CA LEU A 324 17.45 -1.28 5.39
C LEU A 324 17.72 -2.09 6.66
N PHE A 325 18.10 -1.43 7.76
CA PHE A 325 18.34 -2.08 9.04
C PHE A 325 17.11 -2.88 9.51
N PHE A 326 15.93 -2.25 9.54
CA PHE A 326 14.71 -2.94 9.98
C PHE A 326 14.18 -3.97 8.99
N GLN A 327 14.50 -3.85 7.68
CA GLN A 327 14.24 -4.89 6.70
C GLN A 327 15.14 -6.10 6.91
N VAL A 328 16.42 -5.92 7.23
CA VAL A 328 17.38 -7.03 7.38
C VAL A 328 16.99 -7.97 8.52
N LEU A 329 16.41 -7.47 9.62
CA LEU A 329 16.02 -8.29 10.77
C LEU A 329 15.11 -9.50 10.39
N PRO A 330 13.92 -9.32 9.78
CA PRO A 330 13.08 -10.44 9.40
C PRO A 330 13.69 -11.33 8.30
N LEU A 331 14.55 -10.75 7.45
CA LEU A 331 15.24 -11.46 6.37
C LEU A 331 16.28 -12.44 6.90
N ILE A 332 17.05 -12.06 7.94
CA ILE A 332 17.97 -12.97 8.63
C ILE A 332 17.20 -14.18 9.15
N LYS A 333 16.10 -13.96 9.88
CA LYS A 333 15.26 -15.07 10.37
C LYS A 333 14.75 -15.94 9.22
N LEU A 334 14.26 -15.32 8.14
CA LEU A 334 13.72 -16.05 6.99
C LEU A 334 14.79 -16.92 6.31
N PHE A 335 15.99 -16.39 6.12
CA PHE A 335 17.08 -17.09 5.45
C PHE A 335 17.60 -18.29 6.27
N PHE A 336 17.80 -18.09 7.57
CA PHE A 336 18.34 -19.11 8.47
C PHE A 336 17.28 -20.04 9.08
N GLN A 337 16.02 -19.93 8.65
CA GLN A 337 14.96 -20.80 9.14
C GLN A 337 15.26 -22.26 8.74
N ALA A 338 15.42 -23.12 9.76
CA ALA A 338 15.82 -24.52 9.58
C ALA A 338 14.72 -25.41 8.95
N GLN A 339 13.47 -24.97 9.00
CA GLN A 339 12.32 -25.73 8.52
C GLN A 339 12.33 -25.85 7.00
N THR A 340 12.20 -27.08 6.49
CA THR A 340 12.10 -27.35 5.05
C THR A 340 10.89 -28.24 4.76
N PRO A 341 9.94 -27.80 3.89
CA PRO A 341 9.93 -26.52 3.17
C PRO A 341 9.77 -25.30 4.09
N LEU A 342 10.25 -24.13 3.65
CA LEU A 342 10.05 -22.87 4.38
C LEU A 342 8.55 -22.60 4.53
N PRO A 343 8.06 -22.23 5.73
CA PRO A 343 6.66 -21.91 5.92
C PRO A 343 6.24 -20.69 5.11
N TRP A 344 5.11 -20.81 4.41
CA TRP A 344 4.52 -19.71 3.65
C TRP A 344 4.25 -18.48 4.55
N ASP A 345 3.77 -18.67 5.77
CA ASP A 345 3.50 -17.57 6.70
C ASP A 345 4.75 -16.78 7.09
N SER A 346 5.92 -17.44 7.15
CA SER A 346 7.19 -16.75 7.40
C SER A 346 7.54 -15.82 6.23
N PHE A 347 7.30 -16.28 5.00
CA PHE A 347 7.50 -15.45 3.82
C PHE A 347 6.55 -14.24 3.82
N ILE A 348 5.25 -14.44 4.05
CA ILE A 348 4.28 -13.34 4.12
C ILE A 348 4.61 -12.38 5.28
N GLY A 349 5.05 -12.92 6.42
CA GLY A 349 5.50 -12.13 7.56
C GLY A 349 6.71 -11.26 7.22
N ALA A 350 7.71 -11.80 6.52
CA ALA A 350 8.86 -11.03 6.06
C ALA A 350 8.48 -9.97 5.04
N VAL A 351 7.62 -10.28 4.06
CA VAL A 351 7.08 -9.30 3.09
C VAL A 351 6.37 -8.17 3.83
N THR A 352 5.50 -8.50 4.79
CA THR A 352 4.77 -7.52 5.60
C THR A 352 5.72 -6.64 6.41
N LEU A 353 6.74 -7.21 7.05
CA LEU A 353 7.73 -6.46 7.84
C LEU A 353 8.66 -5.61 6.96
N CYS A 354 8.98 -6.05 5.73
CA CYS A 354 9.67 -5.22 4.76
C CYS A 354 8.82 -4.02 4.34
N GLY A 355 7.52 -4.24 4.10
CA GLY A 355 6.54 -3.17 3.86
C GLY A 355 6.45 -2.19 5.03
N TYR A 356 6.39 -2.69 6.27
CA TYR A 356 6.41 -1.86 7.47
C TYR A 356 7.66 -0.98 7.55
N ALA A 357 8.85 -1.58 7.36
CA ALA A 357 10.10 -0.85 7.47
C ALA A 357 10.16 0.29 6.44
N SER A 358 9.76 0.04 5.19
CA SER A 358 9.70 1.07 4.15
C SER A 358 8.63 2.13 4.43
N PHE A 359 7.47 1.75 4.96
CA PHE A 359 6.42 2.71 5.29
C PHE A 359 6.79 3.60 6.49
N LEU A 360 7.39 3.01 7.53
CA LEU A 360 7.70 3.69 8.78
C LEU A 360 8.93 4.60 8.69
N PHE A 361 9.96 4.15 7.99
CA PHE A 361 11.28 4.81 7.96
C PHE A 361 11.68 5.31 6.57
N GLY A 362 10.83 5.12 5.56
CA GLY A 362 11.09 5.57 4.20
C GLY A 362 11.18 7.09 4.11
N TRP A 363 11.99 7.57 3.17
CA TRP A 363 11.96 8.96 2.74
C TRP A 363 10.75 9.17 1.83
N HIS A 364 9.96 10.22 2.07
CA HIS A 364 8.87 10.61 1.19
C HIS A 364 7.80 9.53 1.02
N VAL A 365 7.14 9.16 2.12
CA VAL A 365 6.08 8.15 2.13
C VAL A 365 4.71 8.82 2.15
N HIS A 366 3.82 8.36 1.28
CA HIS A 366 2.42 8.76 1.25
C HIS A 366 1.54 7.86 2.13
N GLU A 367 0.46 8.41 2.67
CA GLU A 367 -0.56 7.67 3.43
C GLU A 367 -1.14 6.48 2.66
N LYS A 368 -1.32 6.62 1.33
CA LYS A 368 -1.78 5.55 0.42
C LYS A 368 -0.90 4.29 0.48
N ALA A 369 0.40 4.44 0.78
CA ALA A 369 1.35 3.33 0.80
C ALA A 369 1.11 2.33 1.95
N VAL A 370 0.29 2.67 2.95
CA VAL A 370 -0.06 1.77 4.07
C VAL A 370 -0.70 0.46 3.59
N LEU A 371 -1.35 0.47 2.42
CA LEU A 371 -1.91 -0.73 1.80
C LEU A 371 -0.85 -1.78 1.43
N LEU A 372 0.40 -1.39 1.18
CA LEU A 372 1.52 -2.34 0.99
C LEU A 372 1.77 -3.20 2.24
N VAL A 373 1.32 -2.74 3.40
CA VAL A 373 1.41 -3.46 4.67
C VAL A 373 0.11 -4.20 4.97
N ILE A 374 -1.03 -3.53 4.84
CA ILE A 374 -2.36 -4.09 5.17
C ILE A 374 -2.66 -5.34 4.33
N ILE A 375 -2.40 -5.29 3.03
CA ILE A 375 -2.76 -6.37 2.10
C ILE A 375 -2.04 -7.68 2.46
N PRO A 376 -0.69 -7.75 2.52
CA PRO A 376 -0.02 -8.99 2.88
C PRO A 376 -0.31 -9.40 4.33
N PHE A 377 -0.44 -8.47 5.28
CA PHE A 377 -0.76 -8.83 6.68
C PHE A 377 -2.15 -9.47 6.79
N SER A 378 -3.15 -8.96 6.04
CA SER A 378 -4.51 -9.52 6.04
C SER A 378 -4.55 -11.00 5.66
N LEU A 379 -3.63 -11.47 4.80
CA LEU A 379 -3.54 -12.87 4.39
C LEU A 379 -3.16 -13.84 5.52
N ILE A 380 -2.51 -13.33 6.57
CA ILE A 380 -2.04 -14.11 7.73
C ILE A 380 -2.62 -13.63 9.07
N ALA A 381 -3.49 -12.61 9.06
CA ALA A 381 -4.07 -12.01 10.27
C ALA A 381 -4.87 -13.02 11.12
N LEU A 382 -5.47 -14.03 10.48
CA LEU A 382 -6.29 -15.06 11.13
C LEU A 382 -5.54 -16.35 11.48
N LYS A 383 -4.20 -16.33 11.42
CA LYS A 383 -3.39 -17.50 11.77
C LYS A 383 -3.54 -17.90 13.24
N ASP A 384 -3.44 -16.93 14.14
CA ASP A 384 -3.75 -17.09 15.57
C ASP A 384 -4.13 -15.73 16.18
N ARG A 385 -4.61 -15.72 17.43
CA ARG A 385 -4.98 -14.49 18.14
C ARG A 385 -3.86 -13.45 18.25
N ARG A 386 -2.58 -13.85 18.29
CA ARG A 386 -1.46 -12.91 18.38
C ARG A 386 -1.27 -12.14 17.07
N TYR A 387 -1.42 -12.82 15.93
CA TYR A 387 -1.43 -12.16 14.61
C TYR A 387 -2.58 -11.16 14.52
N LEU A 388 -3.79 -11.55 14.95
CA LEU A 388 -4.95 -10.67 14.92
C LEU A 388 -4.78 -9.46 15.85
N SER A 389 -4.33 -9.67 17.09
CA SER A 389 -4.07 -8.57 18.04
C SER A 389 -3.02 -7.59 17.50
N ALA A 390 -1.99 -8.09 16.80
CA ALA A 390 -1.03 -7.22 16.13
C ALA A 390 -1.66 -6.50 14.92
N PHE A 391 -2.55 -7.13 14.16
CA PHE A 391 -3.20 -6.54 12.97
C PHE A 391 -4.22 -5.45 13.30
N ARG A 392 -4.96 -5.57 14.41
CA ARG A 392 -6.08 -4.68 14.76
C ARG A 392 -5.73 -3.17 14.76
N PRO A 393 -4.64 -2.70 15.40
CA PRO A 393 -4.27 -1.29 15.35
C PRO A 393 -3.94 -0.81 13.93
N LEU A 394 -3.28 -1.63 13.11
CA LEU A 394 -3.02 -1.30 11.70
C LEU A 394 -4.32 -1.19 10.91
N ALA A 395 -5.27 -2.11 11.10
CA ALA A 395 -6.55 -2.08 10.41
C ALA A 395 -7.32 -0.79 10.71
N VAL A 396 -7.32 -0.30 11.94
CA VAL A 396 -7.94 1.01 12.25
C VAL A 396 -7.10 2.15 11.70
N ALA A 397 -5.82 2.23 12.08
CA ALA A 397 -4.93 3.34 11.75
C ALA A 397 -4.81 3.58 10.24
N GLY A 398 -4.58 2.51 9.47
CA GLY A 398 -4.31 2.63 8.04
C GLY A 398 -5.55 2.89 7.19
N HIS A 399 -6.77 2.65 7.68
CA HIS A 399 -7.99 3.07 6.97
C HIS A 399 -8.41 4.49 7.38
N VAL A 400 -8.32 4.82 8.67
CA VAL A 400 -8.67 6.17 9.17
C VAL A 400 -7.71 7.23 8.63
N SER A 401 -6.42 6.91 8.48
CA SER A 401 -5.43 7.83 7.89
C SER A 401 -5.70 8.17 6.43
N LEU A 402 -6.61 7.48 5.74
CA LEU A 402 -7.00 7.80 4.37
C LEU A 402 -8.13 8.82 4.31
N PHE A 403 -8.79 9.14 5.42
CA PHE A 403 -9.94 10.04 5.43
C PHE A 403 -9.63 11.43 4.89
N PRO A 404 -8.45 12.03 5.16
CA PRO A 404 -8.10 13.33 4.61
C PRO A 404 -7.99 13.39 3.08
N LEU A 405 -7.85 12.23 2.39
CA LEU A 405 -7.84 12.17 0.92
C LEU A 405 -9.17 12.57 0.29
N LEU A 406 -10.28 12.44 1.02
CA LEU A 406 -11.63 12.76 0.57
C LEU A 406 -12.18 13.89 1.42
N PHE A 407 -11.73 15.11 1.20
CA PHE A 407 -12.08 16.28 2.01
C PHE A 407 -13.47 16.86 1.71
N THR A 408 -14.13 16.38 0.67
CA THR A 408 -15.44 16.85 0.20
C THR A 408 -16.59 16.39 1.11
N SER A 409 -17.57 17.27 1.31
CA SER A 409 -18.71 16.99 2.21
C SER A 409 -19.65 15.90 1.70
N ALA A 410 -19.76 15.71 0.38
CA ALA A 410 -20.64 14.71 -0.22
C ALA A 410 -20.12 13.27 -0.01
N GLU A 411 -18.82 13.07 -0.10
CA GLU A 411 -18.16 11.77 0.09
C GLU A 411 -17.93 11.44 1.57
N PHE A 412 -18.10 12.42 2.47
CA PHE A 412 -17.87 12.24 3.90
C PHE A 412 -18.71 11.12 4.54
N PRO A 413 -20.04 11.03 4.32
CA PRO A 413 -20.84 9.92 4.85
C PRO A 413 -20.40 8.59 4.26
N ILE A 414 -20.07 8.55 2.97
CA ILE A 414 -19.66 7.33 2.26
C ILE A 414 -18.38 6.78 2.88
N LYS A 415 -17.31 7.59 2.98
CA LYS A 415 -16.03 7.13 3.54
C LYS A 415 -16.16 6.74 5.00
N THR A 416 -16.91 7.48 5.80
CA THR A 416 -17.00 7.27 7.26
C THR A 416 -17.88 6.07 7.60
N VAL A 417 -19.12 6.03 7.09
CA VAL A 417 -20.07 4.95 7.38
C VAL A 417 -19.55 3.62 6.83
N TYR A 418 -19.06 3.61 5.59
CA TYR A 418 -18.52 2.41 4.97
C TYR A 418 -17.32 1.86 5.75
N THR A 419 -16.37 2.74 6.13
CA THR A 419 -15.18 2.32 6.89
C THR A 419 -15.54 1.80 8.28
N ILE A 420 -16.41 2.49 9.01
CA ILE A 420 -16.84 2.05 10.35
C ILE A 420 -17.57 0.72 10.26
N PHE A 421 -18.50 0.58 9.31
CA PHE A 421 -19.23 -0.66 9.09
C PHE A 421 -18.28 -1.82 8.76
N TRP A 422 -17.33 -1.59 7.84
CA TRP A 422 -16.32 -2.57 7.49
C TRP A 422 -15.46 -2.96 8.70
N LEU A 423 -14.97 -1.99 9.48
CA LEU A 423 -14.15 -2.25 10.66
C LEU A 423 -14.91 -3.09 11.68
N ILE A 424 -16.15 -2.72 12.01
CA ILE A 424 -16.98 -3.47 12.95
C ILE A 424 -17.22 -4.89 12.44
N LEU A 425 -17.66 -5.03 11.19
CA LEU A 425 -18.00 -6.32 10.60
C LEU A 425 -16.79 -7.27 10.59
N PHE A 426 -15.66 -6.82 10.05
CA PHE A 426 -14.50 -7.69 9.88
C PHE A 426 -13.71 -7.91 11.16
N LEU A 427 -13.60 -6.92 12.05
CA LEU A 427 -12.95 -7.16 13.34
C LEU A 427 -13.77 -8.13 14.20
N LEU A 428 -15.10 -8.04 14.22
CA LEU A 428 -15.95 -9.02 14.92
C LEU A 428 -15.89 -10.41 14.27
N THR A 429 -15.89 -10.47 12.93
CA THR A 429 -15.77 -11.74 12.20
C THR A 429 -14.41 -12.39 12.46
N PHE A 430 -13.34 -11.61 12.42
CA PHE A 430 -11.98 -12.06 12.68
C PHE A 430 -11.82 -12.54 14.13
N ASP A 431 -12.46 -11.85 15.07
CA ASP A 431 -12.51 -12.25 16.47
C ASP A 431 -13.24 -13.57 16.68
N ARG A 432 -14.15 -13.98 15.81
CA ARG A 432 -14.78 -15.31 15.89
C ARG A 432 -13.93 -16.40 15.23
N LEU A 433 -13.24 -16.06 14.15
CA LEU A 433 -12.51 -17.02 13.33
C LEU A 433 -11.06 -17.26 13.77
N ALA A 434 -10.43 -16.30 14.47
CA ALA A 434 -9.03 -16.43 14.89
C ALA A 434 -8.88 -17.50 15.99
N PRO A 435 -8.10 -18.56 15.74
CA PRO A 435 -7.93 -19.65 16.69
C PRO A 435 -7.08 -19.21 17.88
N ALA A 436 -7.29 -19.86 19.03
CA ALA A 436 -6.49 -19.62 20.22
C ALA A 436 -5.00 -19.89 19.95
N SER A 437 -4.13 -19.02 20.48
CA SER A 437 -2.68 -19.20 20.35
C SER A 437 -2.19 -20.32 21.26
N ARG A 438 -1.35 -21.21 20.72
CA ARG A 438 -0.61 -22.22 21.51
C ARG A 438 0.53 -21.61 22.33
N LYS A 439 1.01 -20.43 21.92
CA LYS A 439 2.08 -19.67 22.60
C LYS A 439 1.47 -18.62 23.51
N ALA A 440 2.15 -18.32 24.63
CA ALA A 440 1.73 -17.30 25.57
C ALA A 440 1.48 -15.96 24.86
N ARG A 441 0.39 -15.30 25.25
CA ARG A 441 0.07 -13.96 24.74
C ARG A 441 0.90 -12.93 25.48
N PHE A 442 1.42 -11.95 24.74
CA PHE A 442 2.02 -10.78 25.35
C PHE A 442 0.90 -9.84 25.81
N PHE A 443 0.64 -9.87 27.12
CA PHE A 443 -0.46 -9.14 27.77
C PHE A 443 -0.54 -7.65 27.43
N LEU A 444 0.62 -7.00 27.25
CA LEU A 444 0.70 -5.56 26.92
C LEU A 444 0.13 -5.24 25.53
N LEU A 445 0.25 -6.16 24.57
CA LEU A 445 -0.17 -5.94 23.19
C LEU A 445 -1.71 -5.94 23.08
N ASP A 446 -2.38 -6.88 23.76
CA ASP A 446 -3.83 -6.98 23.79
C ASP A 446 -4.47 -5.73 24.44
N ARG A 447 -3.90 -5.24 25.55
CA ARG A 447 -4.37 -4.02 26.22
C ARG A 447 -4.13 -2.77 25.39
N PHE A 448 -2.95 -2.65 24.78
CA PHE A 448 -2.64 -1.55 23.87
C PHE A 448 -3.64 -1.50 22.72
N SER A 449 -3.89 -2.61 22.03
CA SER A 449 -4.81 -2.65 20.91
C SER A 449 -6.23 -2.26 21.31
N THR A 450 -6.68 -2.70 22.48
CA THR A 450 -8.05 -2.38 22.97
C THR A 450 -8.17 -0.91 23.32
N LEU A 451 -7.22 -0.37 24.07
CA LEU A 451 -7.19 1.05 24.45
C LEU A 451 -7.06 1.95 23.22
N TYR A 452 -6.22 1.56 22.26
CA TYR A 452 -6.08 2.25 20.98
C TYR A 452 -7.44 2.33 20.27
N ILE A 453 -8.11 1.20 20.04
CA ILE A 453 -9.42 1.24 19.36
C ILE A 453 -10.43 2.11 20.13
N ALA A 454 -10.48 2.02 21.46
CA ALA A 454 -11.40 2.81 22.28
C ALA A 454 -11.15 4.33 22.14
N VAL A 455 -9.90 4.78 22.15
CA VAL A 455 -9.54 6.20 22.03
C VAL A 455 -9.73 6.72 20.59
N SER A 456 -9.69 5.84 19.59
CA SER A 456 -9.87 6.25 18.19
C SER A 456 -11.28 6.82 17.93
N ILE A 457 -12.30 6.33 18.63
CA ILE A 457 -13.70 6.74 18.47
C ILE A 457 -13.89 8.25 18.77
N PRO A 458 -13.59 8.76 19.98
CA PRO A 458 -13.75 10.17 20.28
C PRO A 458 -12.81 11.05 19.43
N LEU A 459 -11.64 10.55 19.06
CA LEU A 459 -10.71 11.31 18.21
C LEU A 459 -11.26 11.50 16.79
N ILE A 460 -11.78 10.44 16.17
CA ILE A 460 -12.41 10.51 14.85
C ILE A 460 -13.62 11.43 14.89
N LEU A 461 -14.45 11.34 15.94
CA LEU A 461 -15.58 12.24 16.14
C LEU A 461 -15.15 13.71 16.22
N TYR A 462 -14.08 14.00 16.97
CA TYR A 462 -13.51 15.34 17.05
C TYR A 462 -13.00 15.83 15.69
N CYS A 463 -12.13 15.05 15.05
CA CYS A 463 -11.46 15.45 13.81
C CYS A 463 -12.42 15.58 12.63
N SER A 464 -13.47 14.76 12.61
CA SER A 464 -14.37 14.62 11.46
C SER A 464 -15.62 15.48 11.56
N LEU A 465 -16.11 15.77 12.77
CA LEU A 465 -17.37 16.49 12.99
C LEU A 465 -17.21 17.70 13.90
N LEU A 466 -16.67 17.51 15.11
CA LEU A 466 -16.73 18.57 16.14
C LEU A 466 -15.79 19.75 15.86
N HIS A 467 -14.61 19.51 15.28
CA HIS A 467 -13.63 20.57 15.07
C HIS A 467 -14.18 21.69 14.18
N GLN A 468 -14.79 21.33 13.04
CA GLN A 468 -15.35 22.31 12.11
C GLN A 468 -16.51 23.10 12.75
N ILE A 469 -17.33 22.44 13.59
CA ILE A 469 -18.45 23.07 14.30
C ILE A 469 -17.95 24.08 15.33
N VAL A 470 -16.88 23.75 16.09
CA VAL A 470 -16.40 24.56 17.21
C VAL A 470 -15.43 25.66 16.76
N PHE A 471 -14.49 25.34 15.87
CA PHE A 471 -13.38 26.23 15.50
C PHE A 471 -13.51 26.84 14.10
N GLY A 472 -14.46 26.37 13.28
CA GLY A 472 -14.62 26.85 11.91
C GLY A 472 -13.35 26.65 11.08
N LYS A 473 -12.81 27.74 10.52
CA LYS A 473 -11.54 27.74 9.77
C LYS A 473 -10.29 27.95 10.65
N ARG A 474 -10.45 28.21 11.95
CA ARG A 474 -9.30 28.38 12.86
C ARG A 474 -8.68 27.01 13.13
N TYR A 475 -7.36 26.93 13.10
CA TYR A 475 -6.60 25.69 13.35
C TYR A 475 -6.92 24.54 12.38
N GLU A 476 -7.14 24.84 11.10
CA GLU A 476 -7.52 23.86 10.06
C GLU A 476 -6.60 22.63 9.95
N PHE A 477 -5.31 22.77 10.30
CA PHE A 477 -4.35 21.67 10.27
C PHE A 477 -4.32 20.82 11.54
N LEU A 478 -4.99 21.23 12.62
CA LEU A 478 -4.97 20.53 13.90
C LEU A 478 -5.63 19.13 13.82
N PRO A 479 -6.81 18.95 13.19
CA PRO A 479 -7.38 17.63 12.97
C PRO A 479 -6.48 16.71 12.13
N LEU A 480 -5.82 17.27 11.11
CA LEU A 480 -4.91 16.53 10.24
C LEU A 480 -3.70 16.04 11.04
N MET A 481 -3.08 16.93 11.82
CA MET A 481 -1.96 16.59 12.70
C MET A 481 -2.35 15.50 13.70
N PHE A 482 -3.48 15.64 14.40
CA PHE A 482 -3.91 14.62 15.35
C PHE A 482 -4.23 13.28 14.69
N THR A 483 -4.89 13.30 13.53
CA THR A 483 -5.16 12.07 12.77
C THR A 483 -3.85 11.38 12.38
N SER A 484 -2.89 12.12 11.83
CA SER A 484 -1.59 11.59 11.43
C SER A 484 -0.80 11.02 12.61
N SER A 485 -0.63 11.78 13.69
CA SER A 485 0.15 11.36 14.85
C SER A 485 -0.50 10.18 15.56
N TYR A 486 -1.83 10.19 15.72
CA TYR A 486 -2.54 9.10 16.36
C TYR A 486 -2.54 7.82 15.52
N CYS A 487 -2.75 7.92 14.21
CA CYS A 487 -2.62 6.77 13.31
C CYS A 487 -1.19 6.23 13.32
N ALA A 488 -0.16 7.10 13.38
CA ALA A 488 1.23 6.67 13.47
C ALA A 488 1.51 5.84 14.73
N VAL A 489 0.93 6.18 15.89
CA VAL A 489 1.01 5.35 17.11
C VAL A 489 0.42 3.95 16.86
N GLY A 490 -0.70 3.86 16.15
CA GLY A 490 -1.33 2.59 15.80
C GLY A 490 -0.47 1.74 14.87
N VAL A 491 0.11 2.33 13.81
CA VAL A 491 0.99 1.63 12.87
C VAL A 491 2.27 1.16 13.58
N VAL A 492 2.91 2.01 14.37
CA VAL A 492 4.13 1.65 15.13
C VAL A 492 3.83 0.55 16.16
N GLY A 493 2.72 0.66 16.90
CA GLY A 493 2.31 -0.36 17.87
C GLY A 493 2.01 -1.70 17.20
N SER A 494 1.37 -1.68 16.03
CA SER A 494 1.13 -2.87 15.22
C SER A 494 2.44 -3.49 14.71
N TRP A 495 3.37 -2.67 14.23
CA TRP A 495 4.69 -3.11 13.76
C TRP A 495 5.52 -3.77 14.87
N LEU A 496 5.64 -3.12 16.03
CA LEU A 496 6.36 -3.68 17.18
C LEU A 496 5.70 -4.99 17.63
N GLY A 497 4.38 -5.00 17.71
CA GLY A 497 3.62 -6.19 18.05
C GLY A 497 3.85 -7.33 17.06
N PHE A 498 3.83 -7.02 15.76
CA PHE A 498 4.02 -8.01 14.72
C PHE A 498 5.48 -8.49 14.63
N MET A 499 6.48 -7.64 14.88
CA MET A 499 7.88 -8.04 15.03
C MET A 499 8.01 -9.11 16.12
N VAL A 500 7.45 -8.87 17.31
CA VAL A 500 7.47 -9.86 18.41
C VAL A 500 6.78 -11.16 17.98
N VAL A 501 5.59 -11.09 17.38
CA VAL A 501 4.87 -12.28 16.90
C VAL A 501 5.68 -13.03 15.85
N TYR A 502 6.30 -12.32 14.92
CA TYR A 502 7.11 -12.91 13.86
C TYR A 502 8.31 -13.64 14.45
N PHE A 503 9.11 -13.02 15.33
CA PHE A 503 10.30 -13.65 15.91
C PHE A 503 9.97 -14.79 16.89
N THR A 504 8.86 -14.70 17.61
CA THR A 504 8.44 -15.72 18.58
C THR A 504 7.58 -16.83 17.99
N SER A 505 7.17 -16.74 16.71
CA SER A 505 6.50 -17.84 15.99
C SER A 505 7.50 -18.83 15.45
#